data_AF-A0A955S023-F1
#
_entry.id   AF-A0A955S023-F1
#
_cell.length_a   1.000
_cell.length_b   1.000
_cell.length_c   1.000
_cell.angle_alpha   90.00
_cell.angle_beta   90.00
_cell.angle_gamma   90.00
#
_symmetry.space_group_name_H-M   'P 1'
#
loop_
_entity.id
_entity.type
_entity.pdbx_description
1 polymer ?
#
loop_
_entity_poly.entity_id
_entity_poly.type
_entity_poly.pdbx_seq_one_letter_code
_entity_poly.pdbx_strand_id
1 'polypeptide(L)'
;MEKLYKHIGGAVIRISAFVLFLEIIISGGILFDRFQSEVVHREKWDQKNAFQIVCLGESMSASGGDFSYPNQLETILNQAGKDKQFRVVNLSQAGINSVRLVDKMEKYVPKHRPDMVVAMMGINDGYYQHGQMKVIHKDTFVESMLLKWQVV
;
A
#
# COMPACT_ATOMS: atom_id res chain seq x y z
N MET A 1 -0.92 53.07 1.10
CA MET A 1 0.00 51.96 1.43
C MET A 1 -0.55 51.03 2.52
N GLU A 2 -0.99 51.54 3.66
CA GLU A 2 -1.44 50.69 4.79
C GLU A 2 -2.67 49.80 4.51
N LYS A 3 -3.68 50.33 3.78
CA LYS A 3 -4.88 49.55 3.37
C LYS A 3 -4.55 48.42 2.37
N LEU A 4 -3.53 48.62 1.54
CA LEU A 4 -3.05 47.65 0.56
C LEU A 4 -2.32 46.49 1.27
N TYR A 5 -1.49 46.80 2.27
CA TYR A 5 -0.80 45.79 3.07
C TYR A 5 -1.77 44.92 3.89
N LYS A 6 -2.82 45.53 4.45
CA LYS A 6 -3.91 44.80 5.15
C LYS A 6 -4.70 43.88 4.22
N HIS A 7 -4.98 44.31 2.98
CA HIS A 7 -5.66 43.46 1.99
C HIS A 7 -4.80 42.28 1.53
N ILE A 8 -3.53 42.53 1.21
CA ILE A 8 -2.61 41.48 0.77
C ILE A 8 -2.37 40.47 1.90
N GLY A 9 -2.12 40.94 3.13
CA GLY A 9 -1.96 40.06 4.29
C GLY A 9 -3.20 39.21 4.55
N GLY A 10 -4.40 39.80 4.44
CA GLY A 10 -5.65 39.07 4.58
C GLY A 10 -5.89 38.02 3.48
N ALA A 11 -5.42 38.25 2.25
CA ALA A 11 -5.49 37.27 1.17
C ALA A 11 -4.51 36.11 1.39
N VAL A 12 -3.27 36.40 1.80
CA VAL A 12 -2.26 35.38 2.10
C VAL A 12 -2.73 34.45 3.21
N ILE A 13 -3.28 35.00 4.30
CA ILE A 13 -3.80 34.19 5.42
C ILE A 13 -4.91 33.23 4.95
N ARG A 14 -5.83 33.71 4.11
CA ARG A 14 -6.93 32.89 3.57
C ARG A 14 -6.42 31.77 2.66
N ILE A 15 -5.46 32.07 1.80
CA ILE A 15 -4.85 31.08 0.90
C ILE A 15 -4.10 30.03 1.72
N SER A 16 -3.28 30.45 2.69
CA SER A 16 -2.55 29.53 3.55
C SER A 16 -3.50 28.64 4.37
N ALA A 17 -4.58 29.21 4.92
CA ALA A 17 -5.60 28.43 5.63
C ALA A 17 -6.29 27.40 4.73
N PHE A 18 -6.57 27.76 3.47
CA PHE A 18 -7.16 26.84 2.50
C PHE A 18 -6.21 25.69 2.14
N VAL A 19 -4.92 25.97 1.95
CA VAL A 19 -3.91 24.93 1.67
C VAL A 19 -3.79 23.97 2.86
N LEU A 20 -3.72 24.48 4.09
CA LEU A 20 -3.69 23.64 5.30
C LEU A 20 -4.94 22.77 5.42
N PHE A 21 -6.11 23.32 5.09
CA PHE A 21 -7.36 22.57 5.09
C PHE A 21 -7.34 21.40 4.08
N LEU A 22 -6.86 21.64 2.86
CA LEU A 22 -6.70 20.58 1.85
C LEU A 22 -5.72 19.49 2.32
N GLU A 23 -4.61 19.89 2.94
CA GLU A 23 -3.61 18.93 3.44
C GLU A 23 -4.17 18.05 4.55
N ILE A 24 -5.00 18.60 5.44
CA ILE A 24 -5.69 17.83 6.49
C ILE A 24 -6.65 16.80 5.87
N ILE A 25 -7.39 17.16 4.82
CA ILE A 25 -8.30 16.22 4.14
C ILE A 25 -7.51 15.07 3.51
N ILE A 26 -6.44 15.40 2.76
CA ILE A 26 -5.61 14.39 2.09
C ILE A 26 -4.92 13.47 3.11
N SER A 27 -4.35 14.06 4.17
CA SER A 27 -3.69 13.31 5.24
C SER A 27 -4.68 12.45 6.03
N GLY A 28 -5.90 12.95 6.23
CA GLY A 28 -6.99 12.22 6.86
C GLY A 28 -7.39 10.97 6.07
N GLY A 29 -7.46 11.06 4.74
CA GLY A 29 -7.72 9.90 3.87
C GLY A 29 -6.64 8.81 4.01
N ILE A 30 -5.36 9.19 4.01
CA ILE A 30 -4.24 8.26 4.19
C ILE A 30 -4.27 7.61 5.59
N LEU A 31 -4.63 8.38 6.62
CA LEU A 31 -4.75 7.87 7.98
C LEU A 31 -5.94 6.91 8.13
N PHE A 32 -7.05 7.20 7.45
CA PHE A 32 -8.25 6.36 7.44
C PHE A 32 -7.99 4.99 6.80
N ASP A 33 -7.26 4.95 5.68
CA ASP A 33 -6.84 3.69 5.05
C ASP A 33 -5.96 2.86 5.99
N ARG A 34 -5.01 3.50 6.69
CA ARG A 34 -4.17 2.82 7.69
C ARG A 34 -5.01 2.28 8.85
N PHE A 35 -5.97 3.05 9.33
CA PHE A 35 -6.84 2.64 10.43
C PHE A 35 -7.70 1.42 10.04
N GLN A 36 -8.29 1.42 8.83
CA GLN A 36 -9.02 0.26 8.32
C GLN A 36 -8.12 -0.97 8.20
N SER A 37 -6.89 -0.80 7.73
CA SER A 37 -5.94 -1.91 7.71
C SER A 37 -5.70 -2.42 9.14
N GLU A 38 -5.34 -1.59 10.11
CA GLU A 38 -5.01 -2.08 11.46
C GLU A 38 -6.18 -2.73 12.22
N VAL A 39 -7.41 -2.26 12.01
CA VAL A 39 -8.61 -2.81 12.68
C VAL A 39 -8.97 -4.20 12.14
N VAL A 40 -8.94 -4.42 10.83
CA VAL A 40 -9.18 -5.75 10.24
C VAL A 40 -8.09 -6.75 10.66
N HIS A 41 -6.86 -6.29 10.85
CA HIS A 41 -5.73 -7.16 11.21
C HIS A 41 -5.69 -7.59 12.69
N ARG A 42 -6.64 -7.12 13.54
CA ARG A 42 -6.56 -7.22 15.01
C ARG A 42 -7.27 -8.43 15.62
N GLU A 43 -7.98 -9.25 14.84
CA GLU A 43 -8.48 -10.52 15.36
C GLU A 43 -7.31 -11.41 15.77
N LYS A 44 -7.40 -12.03 16.96
CA LYS A 44 -6.36 -12.91 17.49
C LYS A 44 -6.47 -14.26 16.77
N TRP A 45 -5.52 -14.54 15.89
CA TRP A 45 -5.40 -15.82 15.19
C TRP A 45 -4.16 -16.58 15.67
N ASP A 46 -4.19 -17.90 15.51
CA ASP A 46 -3.07 -18.77 15.89
C ASP A 46 -1.95 -18.67 14.85
N GLN A 47 -0.90 -17.92 15.19
CA GLN A 47 0.27 -17.71 14.34
C GLN A 47 0.99 -19.00 13.93
N LYS A 48 0.75 -20.12 14.61
CA LYS A 48 1.41 -21.39 14.28
C LYS A 48 0.67 -22.22 13.24
N ASN A 49 -0.62 -21.97 13.01
CA ASN A 49 -1.47 -22.86 12.21
C ASN A 49 -2.17 -22.18 11.02
N ALA A 50 -2.11 -20.86 10.88
CA ALA A 50 -2.69 -20.19 9.72
C ALA A 50 -1.68 -19.99 8.60
N PHE A 51 -2.12 -20.25 7.36
CA PHE A 51 -1.38 -19.97 6.13
C PHE A 51 -1.40 -18.47 5.86
N GLN A 52 -0.24 -17.81 5.95
CA GLN A 52 -0.12 -16.37 5.83
C GLN A 52 0.20 -15.94 4.39
N ILE A 53 -0.70 -15.13 3.84
CA ILE A 53 -0.59 -14.50 2.53
C ILE A 53 -0.31 -13.01 2.74
N VAL A 54 0.72 -12.47 2.11
CA VAL A 54 0.99 -11.02 2.09
C VAL A 54 0.59 -10.46 0.72
N CYS A 55 -0.36 -9.53 0.71
CA CYS A 55 -0.75 -8.78 -0.47
C CYS A 55 0.08 -7.50 -0.60
N LEU A 56 0.75 -7.34 -1.73
CA LEU A 56 1.51 -6.17 -2.11
C LEU A 56 0.91 -5.56 -3.38
N GLY A 57 0.96 -4.25 -3.50
CA GLY A 57 0.45 -3.60 -4.69
C GLY A 57 0.34 -2.10 -4.59
N GLU A 58 -0.35 -1.54 -5.57
CA GLU A 58 -0.59 -0.10 -5.73
C GLU A 58 -1.98 0.31 -5.25
N SER A 59 -2.51 1.45 -5.74
CA SER A 59 -3.79 2.03 -5.30
C SER A 59 -4.98 1.07 -5.41
N MET A 60 -4.99 0.18 -6.40
CA MET A 60 -6.04 -0.83 -6.58
C MET A 60 -6.06 -1.88 -5.45
N SER A 61 -4.94 -2.05 -4.76
CA SER A 61 -4.74 -2.98 -3.65
C SER A 61 -4.68 -2.27 -2.30
N ALA A 62 -4.38 -0.97 -2.29
CA ALA A 62 -4.13 -0.18 -1.09
C ALA A 62 -5.41 0.18 -0.32
N SER A 63 -6.55 0.23 -1.01
CA SER A 63 -7.84 0.43 -0.37
C SER A 63 -8.13 -0.72 0.59
N GLY A 64 -8.35 -0.40 1.87
CA GLY A 64 -8.79 -1.35 2.89
C GLY A 64 -10.31 -1.62 2.83
N GLY A 65 -10.82 -2.30 3.86
CA GLY A 65 -12.25 -2.51 4.05
C GLY A 65 -12.81 -3.77 3.40
N ASP A 66 -14.05 -4.10 3.74
CA ASP A 66 -14.68 -5.40 3.48
C ASP A 66 -14.73 -5.79 2.00
N PHE A 67 -14.82 -4.81 1.10
CA PHE A 67 -14.89 -5.03 -0.35
C PHE A 67 -13.52 -4.98 -1.05
N SER A 68 -12.44 -4.72 -0.31
CA SER A 68 -11.10 -4.79 -0.87
C SER A 68 -10.78 -6.22 -1.29
N TYR A 69 -10.07 -6.39 -2.41
CA TYR A 69 -9.72 -7.74 -2.87
C TYR A 69 -8.92 -8.55 -1.83
N PRO A 70 -8.02 -7.96 -1.00
CA PRO A 70 -7.31 -8.73 0.03
C PRO A 70 -8.25 -9.28 1.11
N ASN A 71 -9.25 -8.49 1.53
CA ASN A 71 -10.24 -8.94 2.52
C ASN A 71 -11.20 -9.99 1.91
N GLN A 72 -11.60 -9.79 0.66
CA GLN A 72 -12.42 -10.77 -0.07
C GLN A 72 -11.64 -12.08 -0.27
N LEU A 73 -10.34 -12.01 -0.55
CA LEU A 73 -9.46 -13.18 -0.67
C LEU A 73 -9.42 -13.97 0.64
N GLU A 74 -9.19 -13.30 1.79
CA GLU A 74 -9.21 -13.96 3.10
C GLU A 74 -10.56 -14.63 3.36
N THR A 75 -11.64 -13.90 3.12
CA THR A 75 -13.02 -14.37 3.32
C THR A 75 -13.32 -15.61 2.48
N ILE A 76 -13.03 -15.57 1.18
CA ILE A 76 -13.29 -16.67 0.25
C ILE A 76 -12.44 -17.89 0.60
N LEU A 77 -11.16 -17.70 0.94
CA LEU A 77 -10.28 -18.80 1.31
C LEU A 77 -10.70 -19.47 2.63
N ASN A 78 -11.11 -18.69 3.63
CA ASN A 78 -11.61 -19.22 4.90
C ASN A 78 -12.99 -19.88 4.76
N GLN A 79 -13.82 -19.46 3.81
CA GLN A 79 -15.08 -20.15 3.48
C GLN A 79 -14.83 -21.48 2.77
N ALA A 80 -13.81 -21.56 1.91
CA ALA A 80 -13.46 -22.77 1.17
C ALA A 80 -12.61 -23.76 1.98
N GLY A 81 -11.77 -23.26 2.89
CA GLY A 81 -10.86 -24.03 3.71
C GLY A 81 -11.53 -24.62 4.93
N LYS A 82 -11.77 -25.93 4.96
CA LYS A 82 -12.38 -26.61 6.12
C LYS A 82 -11.44 -26.67 7.34
N ASP A 83 -10.18 -27.03 7.11
CA ASP A 83 -9.21 -27.32 8.18
C ASP A 83 -7.97 -26.42 8.14
N LYS A 84 -7.95 -25.41 7.25
CA LYS A 84 -6.84 -24.45 7.13
C LYS A 84 -7.38 -23.05 7.33
N GLN A 85 -6.81 -22.34 8.30
CA GLN A 85 -7.02 -20.91 8.44
C GLN A 85 -6.10 -20.18 7.47
N PHE A 86 -6.66 -19.21 6.75
CA PHE A 86 -5.92 -18.31 5.89
C PHE A 86 -5.93 -16.92 6.51
N ARG A 87 -4.76 -16.27 6.49
CA ARG A 87 -4.63 -14.87 6.86
C ARG A 87 -4.04 -14.08 5.71
N VAL A 88 -4.68 -12.99 5.34
CA VAL A 88 -4.20 -12.05 4.33
C VAL A 88 -3.77 -10.76 5.01
N VAL A 89 -2.48 -10.42 4.86
CA VAL A 89 -1.91 -9.16 5.33
C VAL A 89 -1.77 -8.22 4.15
N ASN A 90 -2.55 -7.14 4.12
CA ASN A 90 -2.46 -6.13 3.05
C ASN A 90 -1.41 -5.07 3.38
N LEU A 91 -0.31 -5.06 2.63
CA LEU A 91 0.80 -4.08 2.77
C LEU A 91 0.94 -3.18 1.52
N SER A 92 -0.11 -3.12 0.70
CA SER A 92 -0.18 -2.31 -0.52
C SER A 92 -0.13 -0.80 -0.22
N GLN A 93 0.32 -0.01 -1.19
CA GLN A 93 0.38 1.45 -1.04
C GLN A 93 0.04 2.16 -2.34
N ALA A 94 -0.84 3.15 -2.25
CA ALA A 94 -1.23 3.95 -3.40
C ALA A 94 -0.05 4.71 -4.01
N GLY A 95 -0.04 4.81 -5.35
CA GLY A 95 0.90 5.65 -6.10
C GLY A 95 2.33 5.10 -6.26
N ILE A 96 2.60 3.87 -5.84
CA ILE A 96 3.89 3.22 -6.04
C ILE A 96 3.93 2.42 -7.35
N ASN A 97 5.13 2.19 -7.86
CA ASN A 97 5.41 1.37 -9.03
C ASN A 97 6.17 0.08 -8.63
N SER A 98 6.48 -0.77 -9.60
CA SER A 98 7.20 -2.04 -9.40
C SER A 98 8.57 -1.86 -8.74
N VAL A 99 9.32 -0.80 -9.08
CA VAL A 99 10.64 -0.52 -8.47
C VAL A 99 10.49 -0.30 -6.96
N ARG A 100 9.55 0.56 -6.56
CA ARG A 100 9.24 0.83 -5.14
C ARG A 100 8.67 -0.41 -4.43
N LEU A 101 8.00 -1.30 -5.15
CA LEU A 101 7.47 -2.55 -4.62
C LEU A 101 8.59 -3.52 -4.22
N VAL A 102 9.67 -3.60 -5.00
CA VAL A 102 10.84 -4.43 -4.69
C VAL A 102 11.49 -3.99 -3.38
N ASP A 103 11.70 -2.69 -3.19
CA ASP A 103 12.24 -2.14 -1.93
C ASP A 103 11.37 -2.50 -0.72
N LYS A 104 10.05 -2.51 -0.92
CA LYS A 104 9.09 -2.92 0.11
C LYS A 104 9.17 -4.42 0.41
N MET A 105 9.30 -5.26 -0.61
CA MET A 105 9.42 -6.70 -0.42
C MET A 105 10.61 -7.04 0.48
N GLU A 106 11.77 -6.46 0.21
CA GLU A 106 12.99 -6.67 1.02
C GLU A 106 12.77 -6.32 2.49
N LYS A 107 11.97 -5.29 2.77
CA LYS A 107 11.66 -4.86 4.13
C LYS A 107 10.60 -5.72 4.81
N TYR A 108 9.53 -6.08 4.10
CA TYR A 108 8.34 -6.66 4.73
C TYR A 108 8.30 -8.18 4.69
N VAL A 109 8.85 -8.83 3.67
CA VAL A 109 8.85 -10.30 3.58
C VAL A 109 9.60 -10.94 4.76
N PRO A 110 10.82 -10.51 5.13
CA PRO A 110 11.51 -11.07 6.30
C PRO A 110 10.79 -10.80 7.63
N LYS A 111 10.08 -9.66 7.72
CA LYS A 111 9.36 -9.25 8.93
C LYS A 111 8.09 -10.07 9.16
N HIS A 112 7.36 -10.36 8.10
CA HIS A 112 6.08 -11.07 8.18
C HIS A 112 6.23 -12.58 8.04
N ARG A 113 7.28 -13.06 7.37
CA ARG A 113 7.51 -14.47 7.02
C ARG A 113 6.26 -15.12 6.40
N PRO A 114 5.74 -14.57 5.30
CA PRO A 114 4.56 -15.13 4.65
C PRO A 114 4.86 -16.49 4.01
N ASP A 115 3.85 -17.35 3.95
CA ASP A 115 3.86 -18.58 3.15
C ASP A 115 3.63 -18.28 1.65
N MET A 116 2.94 -17.18 1.35
CA MET A 116 2.67 -16.72 -0.01
C MET A 116 2.68 -15.21 -0.12
N VAL A 117 3.19 -14.68 -1.23
CA VAL A 117 3.08 -13.27 -1.58
C VAL A 117 2.22 -13.12 -2.83
N VAL A 118 1.23 -12.24 -2.79
CA VAL A 118 0.42 -11.87 -3.95
C VAL A 118 0.73 -10.42 -4.28
N ALA A 119 1.20 -10.17 -5.50
CA ALA A 119 1.55 -8.82 -5.96
C ALA A 119 0.63 -8.40 -7.12
N MET A 120 -0.12 -7.31 -6.94
CA MET A 120 -0.88 -6.67 -8.03
C MET A 120 -0.27 -5.30 -8.35
N MET A 121 0.38 -5.21 -9.51
CA MET A 121 1.14 -4.05 -9.98
C MET A 121 1.11 -3.96 -11.50
N GLY A 122 1.20 -2.75 -12.03
CA GLY A 122 1.52 -2.53 -13.44
C GLY A 122 0.98 -1.23 -14.01
N ILE A 123 -0.05 -0.63 -13.40
CA ILE A 123 -0.65 0.60 -13.95
C ILE A 123 0.31 1.78 -13.81
N ASN A 124 1.03 1.87 -12.67
CA ASN A 124 1.96 2.95 -12.41
C ASN A 124 3.31 2.82 -13.13
N ASP A 125 3.67 1.65 -13.66
CA ASP A 125 4.96 1.44 -14.32
C ASP A 125 5.11 2.24 -15.62
N GLY A 126 4.00 2.48 -16.33
CA GLY A 126 3.99 3.30 -17.54
C GLY A 126 4.08 4.81 -17.29
N TYR A 127 3.60 5.29 -16.14
CA TYR A 127 3.52 6.73 -15.84
C TYR A 127 4.86 7.35 -15.44
N TYR A 128 5.81 6.57 -14.93
CA TYR A 128 7.09 7.08 -14.42
C TYR A 128 8.24 7.10 -15.46
N GLN A 129 7.96 6.99 -16.76
CA GLN A 129 8.97 6.93 -17.82
C GLN A 129 9.75 8.25 -18.07
N HIS A 130 9.50 9.33 -17.34
CA HIS A 130 10.11 10.65 -17.63
C HIS A 130 11.16 11.16 -16.63
N GLY A 131 11.59 10.36 -15.65
CA GLY A 131 12.61 10.81 -14.69
C GLY A 131 13.41 9.69 -14.05
N GLN A 132 14.58 9.38 -14.61
CA GLN A 132 15.79 8.84 -13.97
C GLN A 132 15.66 7.57 -13.08
N MET A 133 14.53 6.88 -13.02
CA MET A 133 14.45 5.57 -12.36
C MET A 133 14.68 4.47 -13.39
N LYS A 134 15.68 3.63 -13.12
CA LYS A 134 16.05 2.46 -13.91
C LYS A 134 14.80 1.59 -14.10
N VAL A 135 14.23 1.62 -15.30
CA VAL A 135 13.12 0.73 -15.65
C VAL A 135 13.66 -0.69 -15.55
N ILE A 136 13.23 -1.42 -14.54
CA ILE A 136 13.40 -2.86 -14.49
C ILE A 136 12.50 -3.38 -15.62
N HIS A 137 13.10 -3.75 -16.75
CA HIS A 137 12.38 -4.39 -17.86
C HIS A 137 11.55 -5.56 -17.35
N LYS A 138 10.44 -5.86 -18.02
CA LYS A 138 9.46 -6.89 -17.64
C LYS A 138 10.14 -8.24 -17.30
N ASP A 139 11.19 -8.57 -18.04
CA ASP A 139 12.00 -9.78 -17.85
C ASP A 139 12.81 -9.74 -16.54
N THR A 140 13.33 -8.57 -16.17
CA THR A 140 14.09 -8.36 -14.94
C THR A 140 13.24 -8.24 -13.66
N PHE A 141 11.92 -8.00 -13.70
CA PHE A 141 11.13 -7.89 -12.47
C PHE A 141 10.97 -9.25 -11.79
N VAL A 142 10.51 -10.26 -12.53
CA VAL A 142 10.36 -11.63 -12.02
C VAL A 142 11.73 -12.20 -11.69
N GLU A 143 12.74 -11.99 -12.53
CA GLU A 143 14.12 -12.40 -12.22
C GLU A 143 14.67 -11.70 -10.97
N SER A 144 14.41 -10.41 -10.77
CA SER A 144 14.86 -9.71 -9.55
C SER A 144 14.15 -10.20 -8.30
N MET A 145 12.88 -10.58 -8.41
CA MET A 145 12.15 -11.29 -7.34
C MET A 145 12.82 -12.62 -7.06
N LEU A 146 13.02 -13.46 -8.09
CA LEU A 146 13.54 -14.82 -7.95
C LEU A 146 15.00 -14.85 -7.46
N LEU A 147 15.88 -14.04 -8.05
CA LEU A 147 17.30 -13.94 -7.67
C LEU A 147 17.48 -13.49 -6.22
N LYS A 148 16.66 -12.55 -5.76
CA LYS A 148 16.72 -12.09 -4.36
C LYS A 148 16.09 -13.09 -3.39
N TRP A 149 15.22 -13.98 -3.86
CA TRP A 149 14.57 -14.99 -3.04
C TRP A 149 15.35 -16.31 -2.95
N GLN A 150 16.25 -16.59 -3.89
CA GLN A 150 17.12 -17.78 -3.88
C GLN A 150 18.24 -17.75 -2.82
N VAL A 151 18.27 -16.76 -1.92
CA VAL A 151 19.28 -16.61 -0.84
C VAL A 151 18.72 -17.05 0.53
N VAL A 152 17.79 -18.00 0.55
CA VAL A 152 17.31 -18.64 1.80
C VAL A 152 17.64 -20.13 1.79
#